data_AF-A0A915LAB5-F1
#
_entry.id   AF-A0A915LAB5-F1
#
_cell.length_a   1.000
_cell.length_b   1.000
_cell.length_c   1.000
_cell.angle_alpha   90.00
_cell.angle_beta   90.00
_cell.angle_gamma   90.00
#
_symmetry.space_group_name_H-M   'P 1'
#
loop_
_entity.id
_entity.type
_entity.pdbx_description
1 polymer ?
#
loop_
_entity_poly.entity_id
_entity_poly.type
_entity_poly.pdbx_seq_one_letter_code
_entity_poly.pdbx_strand_id
1 'polypeptide(L)'
;MIDYHRSCARNSILIRSPNFLSTASLNGICQDPSLRLTEKTVACYHHTFGEQKTYFYYLCQVGRKRADYFTSNFPHSSSDGVPVRMRLLKLARERMSLNVEKNTANVYCDEINQSSLDDILRSSKSIDDQMENLVNEMELKPAGIAMRFFVASLVEDIFCGLFPNSVCTPFGSSLNGFGKKGGDLDMHMEFEDPTLVRKRTLNRKLNVIYRSTGTTDDRQLNQKILDIYATVLSNFVPFCSDVRRILNARVPIIKFNIGFGGISCDLSANNTAHLCINNPVERHLIISKNVNLSEVQLFQDSCRRAKILLDDVINNGSSPPSSYVKKNSWGLLRLFELMAGYRNTKDLAGFYPNQAYPNDKNSSPSGKSIILNQILRGEFDELDKSIPKKIRQ
;
A
#
# COMPACT_ATOMS: atom_id res chain seq x y z
N MET A 1 -15.04 -7.69 2.66
CA MET A 1 -13.60 -7.93 2.41
C MET A 1 -12.72 -7.31 3.50
N ILE A 2 -12.84 -6.01 3.78
CA ILE A 2 -12.07 -5.31 4.83
C ILE A 2 -12.20 -5.98 6.21
N ASP A 3 -13.42 -6.24 6.68
CA ASP A 3 -13.65 -6.87 8.00
C ASP A 3 -13.01 -8.26 8.13
N TYR A 4 -13.01 -9.03 7.04
CA TYR A 4 -12.36 -10.33 6.99
C TYR A 4 -10.85 -10.20 7.21
N HIS A 5 -10.18 -9.32 6.45
CA HIS A 5 -8.74 -9.10 6.61
C HIS A 5 -8.38 -8.48 7.96
N ARG A 6 -9.20 -7.54 8.48
CA ARG A 6 -9.03 -6.99 9.85
C ARG A 6 -9.14 -8.08 10.90
N SER A 7 -10.13 -8.97 10.79
CA SER A 7 -10.29 -10.11 11.68
C SER A 7 -9.08 -11.04 11.63
N CYS A 8 -8.61 -11.40 10.43
CA CYS A 8 -7.39 -12.20 10.27
C CYS A 8 -6.17 -11.51 10.89
N ALA A 9 -5.98 -10.21 10.67
CA ALA A 9 -4.89 -9.43 11.24
C ALA A 9 -4.92 -9.43 12.77
N ARG A 10 -6.08 -9.13 13.39
CA ARG A 10 -6.30 -9.19 14.85
C ARG A 10 -6.07 -10.57 15.46
N ASN A 11 -6.24 -11.61 14.66
CA ASN A 11 -6.00 -13.00 15.02
C ASN A 11 -4.57 -13.47 14.77
N SER A 12 -3.67 -12.57 14.36
CA SER A 12 -2.31 -12.89 13.99
C SER A 12 -1.29 -12.27 14.94
N ILE A 13 -0.11 -12.86 14.94
CA ILE A 13 1.11 -12.35 15.58
C ILE A 13 2.26 -12.36 14.58
N LEU A 14 3.28 -11.55 14.82
CA LEU A 14 4.50 -11.52 14.03
C LEU A 14 5.69 -11.94 14.89
N ILE A 15 6.46 -12.91 14.42
CA ILE A 15 7.63 -13.42 15.16
C ILE A 15 8.89 -13.11 14.37
N ARG A 16 9.84 -12.43 15.00
CA ARG A 16 11.17 -12.15 14.45
C ARG A 16 12.16 -13.26 14.82
N SER A 17 12.86 -13.77 13.81
CA SER A 17 13.96 -14.73 13.93
C SER A 17 15.22 -14.21 13.23
N PRO A 18 16.44 -14.40 13.78
CA PRO A 18 17.69 -14.08 13.09
C PRO A 18 18.03 -15.08 11.97
N ASN A 19 17.45 -16.28 12.00
CA ASN A 19 17.71 -17.34 11.02
C ASN A 19 16.42 -17.76 10.33
N PHE A 20 16.53 -18.26 9.10
CA PHE A 20 15.41 -18.89 8.42
C PHE A 20 15.08 -20.23 9.09
N LEU A 21 13.83 -20.37 9.47
CA LEU A 21 13.22 -21.54 10.11
C LEU A 21 12.09 -22.08 9.23
N SER A 22 12.06 -23.40 9.09
CA SER A 22 10.91 -24.10 8.51
C SER A 22 9.70 -23.98 9.43
N THR A 23 8.50 -24.20 8.89
CA THR A 23 7.26 -24.23 9.70
C THR A 23 7.35 -25.25 10.84
N ALA A 24 7.96 -26.41 10.59
CA ALA A 24 8.16 -27.44 11.61
C ALA A 24 9.10 -26.95 12.73
N SER A 25 10.22 -26.30 12.37
CA SER A 25 11.14 -25.71 13.34
C SER A 25 10.48 -24.58 14.13
N LEU A 26 9.71 -23.71 13.47
CA LEU A 26 8.99 -22.61 14.11
C LEU A 26 7.95 -23.14 15.11
N ASN A 27 7.22 -24.20 14.77
CA ASN A 27 6.29 -24.88 15.68
C ASN A 27 7.02 -25.58 16.82
N GLY A 28 8.21 -26.12 16.56
CA GLY A 28 9.08 -26.76 17.55
C GLY A 28 9.69 -25.80 18.57
N ILE A 29 9.69 -24.48 18.32
CA ILE A 29 10.12 -23.47 19.30
C ILE A 29 9.20 -23.50 20.53
N CYS A 30 7.91 -23.77 20.31
CA CYS A 30 6.94 -23.80 21.39
C CYS A 30 6.81 -25.20 21.99
N GLN A 31 7.39 -25.39 23.17
CA GLN A 31 7.27 -26.64 23.92
C GLN A 31 5.85 -26.87 24.45
N ASP A 32 5.05 -25.80 24.59
CA ASP A 32 3.64 -25.86 24.98
C ASP A 32 2.75 -26.11 23.75
N PRO A 33 2.05 -27.26 23.65
CA PRO A 33 1.15 -27.57 22.54
C PRO A 33 0.04 -26.55 22.33
N SER A 34 -0.43 -25.89 23.39
CA SER A 34 -1.51 -24.89 23.33
C SER A 34 -1.08 -23.57 22.68
N LEU A 35 0.23 -23.31 22.66
CA LEU A 35 0.87 -22.11 22.11
C LEU A 35 1.63 -22.38 20.81
N ARG A 36 1.60 -23.61 20.30
CA ARG A 36 2.13 -23.93 18.97
C ARG A 36 1.46 -23.07 17.92
N LEU A 37 2.28 -22.50 17.05
CA LEU A 37 1.82 -21.75 15.90
C LEU A 37 1.06 -22.75 15.02
N THR A 38 -0.19 -22.46 14.71
CA THR A 38 -1.03 -23.36 13.92
C THR A 38 -0.45 -23.55 12.52
N GLU A 39 -0.87 -24.61 11.81
CA GLU A 39 -0.35 -25.06 10.50
C GLU A 39 -0.28 -23.98 9.40
N LYS A 40 -0.93 -22.81 9.57
CA LYS A 40 -0.94 -21.71 8.61
C LYS A 40 -0.02 -20.56 9.02
N THR A 41 1.27 -20.71 8.75
CA THR A 41 2.12 -19.53 8.50
C THR A 41 1.54 -18.80 7.29
N VAL A 42 1.06 -17.57 7.49
CA VAL A 42 0.42 -16.79 6.44
C VAL A 42 1.45 -16.29 5.43
N ALA A 43 2.62 -15.89 5.93
CA ALA A 43 3.77 -15.51 5.13
C ALA A 43 5.04 -15.43 5.98
N CYS A 44 6.19 -15.63 5.33
CA CYS A 44 7.52 -15.35 5.88
C CYS A 44 8.11 -14.18 5.09
N TYR A 45 8.63 -13.17 5.78
CA TYR A 45 9.26 -11.99 5.18
C TYR A 45 10.71 -11.98 5.58
N HIS A 46 11.59 -11.49 4.72
CA HIS A 46 12.90 -11.06 5.14
C HIS A 46 13.01 -9.54 5.14
N HIS A 47 13.83 -9.00 6.02
CA HIS A 47 14.23 -7.61 5.95
C HIS A 47 15.69 -7.51 6.34
N THR A 48 16.45 -6.78 5.55
CA THR A 48 17.88 -6.58 5.76
C THR A 48 18.10 -5.17 6.30
N PHE A 49 18.66 -5.09 7.51
CA PHE A 49 19.05 -3.82 8.11
C PHE A 49 20.53 -3.55 7.82
N GLY A 50 20.80 -2.47 7.08
CA GLY A 50 22.16 -2.11 6.66
C GLY A 50 22.80 -3.20 5.80
N GLU A 51 24.14 -3.27 5.80
CA GLU A 51 24.87 -4.20 4.92
C GLU A 51 25.03 -5.63 5.48
N GLN A 52 24.61 -5.93 6.73
CA GLN A 52 25.11 -7.13 7.42
C GLN A 52 24.09 -7.99 8.18
N LYS A 53 22.85 -7.56 8.43
CA LYS A 53 21.89 -8.36 9.22
C LYS A 53 20.53 -8.50 8.56
N THR A 54 20.23 -9.73 8.14
CA THR A 54 18.90 -10.13 7.68
C THR A 54 18.13 -10.79 8.82
N TYR A 55 16.89 -10.34 9.03
CA TYR A 55 15.94 -10.99 9.93
C TYR A 55 14.76 -11.55 9.15
N PHE A 56 14.20 -12.63 9.66
CA PHE A 56 13.00 -13.29 9.14
C PHE A 56 11.81 -12.99 10.05
N TYR A 57 10.68 -12.63 9.46
CA TYR A 57 9.45 -12.28 10.15
C TYR A 57 8.33 -13.21 9.73
N TYR A 58 7.74 -13.92 10.69
CA TYR A 58 6.72 -14.93 10.47
C TYR A 58 5.35 -14.40 10.90
N LEU A 59 4.49 -14.13 9.92
CA LEU A 59 3.10 -13.75 10.19
C LEU A 59 2.28 -15.02 10.42
N CYS A 60 1.91 -15.26 11.68
CA CYS A 60 1.23 -16.48 12.10
C CYS A 60 -0.19 -16.16 12.55
N GLN A 61 -1.18 -16.81 11.93
CA GLN A 61 -2.56 -16.73 12.39
C GLN A 61 -2.76 -17.70 13.54
N VAL A 62 -3.02 -17.18 14.74
CA VAL A 62 -3.15 -17.94 15.99
C VAL A 62 -4.56 -17.84 16.60
N GLY A 63 -5.42 -16.95 16.11
CA GLY A 63 -6.74 -16.71 16.70
C GLY A 63 -6.69 -15.77 17.90
N ARG A 64 -7.81 -15.08 18.16
CA ARG A 64 -7.86 -13.93 19.06
C ARG A 64 -7.35 -14.24 20.48
N LYS A 65 -7.90 -15.28 21.12
CA LYS A 65 -7.53 -15.66 22.49
C LYS A 65 -6.03 -15.89 22.65
N ARG A 66 -5.39 -16.54 21.67
CA ARG A 66 -3.94 -16.77 21.70
C ARG A 66 -3.16 -15.49 21.43
N ALA A 67 -3.57 -14.69 20.45
CA ALA A 67 -2.95 -13.39 20.19
C ALA A 67 -2.96 -12.50 21.46
N ASP A 68 -4.09 -12.42 22.16
CA ASP A 68 -4.23 -11.68 23.42
C ASP A 68 -3.35 -12.29 24.54
N TYR A 69 -3.31 -13.62 24.64
CA TYR A 69 -2.45 -14.33 25.59
C TYR A 69 -0.96 -13.98 25.39
N PHE A 70 -0.48 -14.02 24.14
CA PHE A 70 0.89 -13.67 23.80
C PHE A 70 1.24 -12.24 24.23
N THR A 71 0.35 -11.28 23.99
CA THR A 71 0.58 -9.88 24.40
C THR A 71 0.58 -9.66 25.91
N SER A 72 -0.12 -10.50 26.68
CA SER A 72 -0.33 -10.28 28.11
C SER A 72 0.70 -10.98 29.00
N ASN A 73 1.24 -12.12 28.56
CA ASN A 73 2.00 -13.03 29.42
C ASN A 73 3.50 -13.14 29.08
N PHE A 74 3.94 -12.61 27.94
CA PHE A 74 5.34 -12.74 27.53
C PHE A 74 6.21 -11.65 28.17
N PRO A 75 7.42 -11.99 28.64
CA PRO A 75 8.30 -11.03 29.28
C PRO A 75 8.95 -10.09 28.25
N HIS A 76 9.30 -8.89 28.69
CA HIS A 76 10.25 -8.03 27.98
C HIS A 76 11.68 -8.49 28.29
N SER A 77 12.61 -8.31 27.36
CA SER A 77 14.04 -8.47 27.66
C SER A 77 14.49 -7.34 28.58
N SER A 78 15.46 -7.61 29.47
CA SER A 78 16.12 -6.59 30.28
C SER A 78 16.85 -5.52 29.45
N SER A 79 17.11 -5.80 28.17
CA SER A 79 17.70 -4.87 27.19
C SER A 79 16.67 -4.10 26.36
N ASP A 80 15.38 -4.39 26.52
CA ASP A 80 14.33 -3.66 25.79
C ASP A 80 14.13 -2.29 26.42
N GLY A 81 13.99 -1.25 25.58
CA GLY A 81 13.75 0.12 26.01
C GLY A 81 12.37 0.30 26.64
N VAL A 82 11.43 0.90 25.91
CA VAL A 82 10.07 1.11 26.42
C VAL A 82 9.29 -0.21 26.35
N PRO A 83 8.68 -0.70 27.45
CA PRO A 83 8.03 -2.00 27.51
C PRO A 83 6.63 -1.96 26.88
N VAL A 84 6.58 -1.80 25.57
CA VAL A 84 5.31 -1.79 24.82
C VAL A 84 4.91 -3.21 24.47
N ARG A 85 3.80 -3.66 25.05
CA ARG A 85 3.18 -4.95 24.73
C ARG A 85 2.47 -4.87 23.37
N MET A 86 2.86 -5.75 22.47
CA MET A 86 2.33 -5.79 21.11
C MET A 86 2.39 -7.20 20.54
N ARG A 87 1.63 -7.45 19.47
CA ARG A 87 1.60 -8.73 18.75
C ARG A 87 2.86 -8.96 17.89
N LEU A 88 3.97 -8.31 18.24
CA LEU A 88 5.29 -8.44 17.64
C LEU A 88 6.23 -9.07 18.67
N LEU A 89 6.66 -10.30 18.42
CA LEU A 89 7.52 -11.08 19.30
C LEU A 89 8.88 -11.29 18.65
N LYS A 90 9.90 -11.53 19.48
CA LYS A 90 11.24 -11.95 19.04
C LYS A 90 11.64 -13.24 19.75
N LEU A 91 12.42 -14.08 19.08
CA LEU A 91 12.98 -15.26 19.72
C LEU A 91 14.04 -14.86 20.75
N ALA A 92 13.87 -15.32 22.00
CA ALA A 92 14.73 -14.95 23.12
C ALA A 92 16.14 -15.57 23.06
N ARG A 93 16.31 -16.69 22.36
CA ARG A 93 17.60 -17.38 22.21
C ARG A 93 18.01 -17.40 20.74
N GLU A 94 18.93 -16.51 20.36
CA GLU A 94 19.51 -16.47 19.01
C GLU A 94 20.46 -17.66 18.73
N ARG A 95 20.76 -18.48 19.74
CA ARG A 95 21.70 -19.63 19.69
C ARG A 95 21.02 -21.00 19.86
N MET A 96 19.85 -21.21 19.29
CA MET A 96 19.42 -22.59 19.05
C MET A 96 20.06 -23.05 17.74
N SER A 97 20.80 -24.15 17.78
CA SER A 97 21.20 -24.95 16.62
C SER A 97 19.95 -25.57 15.99
N LEU A 98 19.11 -24.70 15.42
CA LEU A 98 17.97 -25.09 14.61
C LEU A 98 18.53 -25.49 13.25
N ASN A 99 17.94 -26.51 12.63
CA ASN A 99 18.28 -26.89 11.26
C ASN A 99 17.99 -25.71 10.35
N VAL A 100 19.02 -24.92 10.05
CA VAL A 100 18.94 -23.79 9.12
C VAL A 100 18.76 -24.39 7.74
N GLU A 101 17.53 -24.32 7.22
CA GLU A 101 17.29 -24.65 5.82
C GLU A 101 17.88 -23.54 4.94
N LYS A 102 18.66 -23.92 3.93
CA LYS A 102 19.20 -22.99 2.94
C LYS A 102 18.15 -22.54 1.91
N ASN A 103 16.98 -23.19 1.88
CA ASN A 103 15.96 -22.94 0.87
C ASN A 103 14.97 -21.87 1.33
N THR A 104 15.13 -20.65 0.82
CA THR A 104 14.27 -19.50 1.11
C THR A 104 13.15 -19.30 0.08
N ALA A 105 12.86 -20.29 -0.77
CA ALA A 105 11.92 -20.15 -1.90
C ALA A 105 10.49 -19.69 -1.52
N ASN A 106 10.09 -19.83 -0.26
CA ASN A 106 8.77 -19.41 0.24
C ASN A 106 8.78 -18.07 1.02
N VAL A 107 9.89 -17.32 0.98
CA VAL A 107 9.98 -16.00 1.60
C VAL A 107 9.35 -14.97 0.66
N TYR A 108 8.28 -14.32 1.12
CA TYR A 108 7.69 -13.20 0.43
C TYR A 108 8.57 -11.97 0.58
N CYS A 109 8.88 -11.35 -0.55
CA CYS A 109 9.55 -10.06 -0.61
C CYS A 109 8.58 -9.04 -1.20
N ASP A 110 8.38 -7.93 -0.47
CA ASP A 110 7.55 -6.82 -0.93
C ASP A 110 8.36 -5.80 -1.77
N GLU A 111 9.64 -6.08 -2.04
CA GLU A 111 10.50 -5.24 -2.87
C GLU A 111 10.51 -5.72 -4.32
N ILE A 112 10.62 -4.77 -5.24
CA ILE A 112 10.71 -5.05 -6.68
C ILE A 112 12.19 -5.22 -7.04
N ASN A 113 12.57 -6.41 -7.49
CA ASN A 113 13.86 -6.61 -8.12
C ASN A 113 13.80 -6.15 -9.58
N GLN A 114 14.21 -4.90 -9.83
CA GLN A 114 14.15 -4.30 -11.16
C GLN A 114 14.93 -5.10 -12.21
N SER A 115 16.11 -5.64 -11.87
CA SER A 115 16.90 -6.43 -12.83
C SER A 115 16.21 -7.73 -13.24
N SER A 116 15.59 -8.42 -12.28
CA SER A 116 14.83 -9.64 -12.56
C SER A 116 13.58 -9.33 -13.39
N LEU A 117 12.91 -8.20 -13.10
CA LEU A 117 11.75 -7.77 -13.85
C LEU A 117 12.13 -7.44 -15.30
N ASP A 118 13.21 -6.68 -15.50
CA ASP A 118 13.69 -6.31 -16.84
C ASP A 118 14.02 -7.56 -17.67
N ASP A 119 14.63 -8.58 -17.06
CA ASP A 119 14.93 -9.85 -17.72
C ASP A 119 13.65 -10.64 -18.09
N ILE A 120 12.65 -10.66 -17.20
CA ILE A 120 11.34 -11.27 -17.47
C ILE A 120 10.69 -10.58 -18.69
N LEU A 121 10.60 -9.24 -18.66
CA LEU A 121 10.01 -8.47 -19.75
C LEU A 121 10.79 -8.61 -21.06
N ARG A 122 12.12 -8.71 -21.00
CA ARG A 122 12.95 -8.93 -22.19
C ARG A 122 12.68 -10.29 -22.82
N SER A 123 12.39 -11.31 -21.99
CA SER A 123 12.16 -12.70 -22.41
C SER A 123 10.73 -13.01 -22.88
N SER A 124 9.79 -12.07 -22.71
CA SER A 124 8.39 -12.24 -23.13
C SER A 124 8.25 -12.38 -24.65
N LYS A 125 7.10 -12.88 -25.12
CA LYS A 125 6.84 -13.20 -26.53
C LYS A 125 6.14 -12.07 -27.30
N SER A 126 5.39 -11.22 -26.61
CA SER A 126 4.63 -10.10 -27.17
C SER A 126 4.54 -8.96 -26.15
N ILE A 127 4.07 -7.78 -26.58
CA ILE A 127 3.79 -6.66 -25.67
C ILE A 127 2.69 -7.05 -24.67
N ASP A 128 1.67 -7.79 -25.11
CA ASP A 128 0.62 -8.29 -24.22
C ASP A 128 1.19 -9.21 -23.13
N ASP A 129 2.11 -10.11 -23.50
CA ASP A 129 2.82 -10.99 -22.56
C ASP A 129 3.74 -10.16 -21.63
N GLN A 130 4.39 -9.09 -22.12
CA GLN A 130 5.11 -8.16 -21.24
C GLN A 130 4.16 -7.47 -20.24
N MET A 131 2.96 -7.07 -20.66
CA MET A 131 1.96 -6.45 -19.78
C MET A 131 1.47 -7.43 -18.71
N GLU A 132 1.15 -8.67 -19.08
CA GLU A 132 0.71 -9.71 -18.14
C GLU A 132 1.81 -10.05 -17.14
N ASN A 133 3.04 -10.28 -17.61
CA ASN A 133 4.19 -10.55 -16.74
C ASN A 133 4.49 -9.37 -15.81
N LEU A 134 4.41 -8.13 -16.30
CA LEU A 134 4.56 -6.94 -15.48
C LEU A 134 3.52 -6.89 -14.36
N VAL A 135 2.24 -7.12 -14.67
CA VAL A 135 1.17 -7.14 -13.66
C VAL A 135 1.41 -8.27 -12.67
N ASN A 136 1.69 -9.48 -13.14
CA ASN A 136 1.92 -10.65 -12.28
C ASN A 136 3.10 -10.44 -11.33
N GLU A 137 4.17 -9.77 -11.76
CA GLU A 137 5.33 -9.50 -10.92
C GLU A 137 5.12 -8.34 -9.96
N MET A 138 4.40 -7.31 -10.40
CA MET A 138 4.22 -6.07 -9.64
C MET A 138 3.04 -6.13 -8.69
N GLU A 139 2.00 -6.91 -8.97
CA GLU A 139 0.76 -6.90 -8.20
C GLU A 139 0.99 -7.29 -6.74
N LEU A 140 0.22 -6.65 -5.86
CA LEU A 140 0.24 -6.93 -4.44
C LEU A 140 -0.41 -8.30 -4.17
N LYS A 141 0.43 -9.29 -3.83
CA LYS A 141 -0.01 -10.66 -3.53
C LYS A 141 -0.73 -10.75 -2.17
N PRO A 142 -1.50 -11.82 -1.92
CA PRO A 142 -2.24 -12.01 -0.65
C PRO A 142 -1.38 -11.89 0.62
N ALA A 143 -0.12 -12.31 0.57
CA ALA A 143 0.84 -12.12 1.65
C ALA A 143 1.05 -10.64 1.96
N GLY A 144 1.40 -9.82 0.95
CA GLY A 144 1.59 -8.37 1.11
C GLY A 144 0.34 -7.65 1.60
N ILE A 145 -0.87 -8.09 1.18
CA ILE A 145 -2.14 -7.60 1.73
C ILE A 145 -2.24 -7.95 3.22
N ALA A 146 -1.99 -9.21 3.60
CA ALA A 146 -2.07 -9.66 4.97
C ALA A 146 -1.09 -8.89 5.89
N MET A 147 0.14 -8.62 5.43
CA MET A 147 1.09 -7.81 6.19
C MET A 147 0.61 -6.38 6.37
N ARG A 148 0.08 -5.73 5.33
CA ARG A 148 -0.44 -4.36 5.41
C ARG A 148 -1.59 -4.24 6.40
N PHE A 149 -2.53 -5.20 6.38
CA PHE A 149 -3.58 -5.27 7.39
C PHE A 149 -3.05 -5.56 8.79
N PHE A 150 -2.01 -6.39 8.91
CA PHE A 150 -1.37 -6.66 10.19
C PHE A 150 -0.70 -5.41 10.77
N VAL A 151 0.08 -4.67 9.96
CA VAL A 151 0.67 -3.37 10.33
C VAL A 151 -0.40 -2.39 10.80
N ALA A 152 -1.48 -2.21 10.03
CA ALA A 152 -2.58 -1.35 10.45
C ALA A 152 -3.20 -1.80 11.78
N SER A 153 -3.33 -3.12 12.01
CA SER A 153 -3.83 -3.63 13.27
C SER A 153 -2.87 -3.40 14.46
N LEU A 154 -1.56 -3.32 14.22
CA LEU A 154 -0.61 -2.95 15.28
C LEU A 154 -0.73 -1.46 15.64
N VAL A 155 -0.87 -0.59 14.63
CA VAL A 155 -1.16 0.83 14.83
C VAL A 155 -2.47 1.00 15.60
N GLU A 156 -3.49 0.20 15.28
CA GLU A 156 -4.75 0.14 16.04
C GLU A 156 -4.53 -0.23 17.52
N ASP A 157 -3.77 -1.29 17.81
CA ASP A 157 -3.52 -1.75 19.19
C ASP A 157 -2.85 -0.66 20.05
N ILE A 158 -1.88 0.08 19.46
CA ILE A 158 -1.14 1.14 20.15
C ILE A 158 -2.10 2.22 20.63
N PHE A 159 -2.98 2.70 19.75
CA PHE A 159 -3.90 3.80 20.08
C PHE A 159 -5.15 3.33 20.82
N CYS A 160 -5.52 2.05 20.75
CA CYS A 160 -6.56 1.47 21.61
C CYS A 160 -6.24 1.59 23.10
N GLY A 161 -4.96 1.68 23.48
CA GLY A 161 -4.57 1.95 24.87
C GLY A 161 -5.04 3.32 25.37
N LEU A 162 -5.07 4.33 24.50
CA LEU A 162 -5.56 5.68 24.83
C LEU A 162 -7.06 5.84 24.52
N PHE A 163 -7.52 5.21 23.45
CA PHE A 163 -8.85 5.39 22.89
C PHE A 163 -9.45 4.01 22.57
N PRO A 164 -10.13 3.35 23.53
CA PRO A 164 -10.43 1.91 23.48
C PRO A 164 -11.25 1.40 22.28
N ASN A 165 -11.99 2.28 21.61
CA ASN A 165 -12.83 1.89 20.47
C ASN A 165 -12.19 2.27 19.12
N SER A 166 -10.93 2.70 19.12
CA SER A 166 -10.30 3.22 17.90
C SER A 166 -10.12 2.14 16.86
N VAL A 167 -10.15 2.58 15.60
CA VAL A 167 -10.07 1.72 14.44
C VAL A 167 -9.04 2.28 13.47
N CYS A 168 -8.07 1.45 13.08
CA CYS A 168 -7.12 1.76 12.02
C CYS A 168 -7.45 0.92 10.80
N THR A 169 -7.83 1.56 9.69
CA THR A 169 -8.25 0.86 8.47
C THR A 169 -7.32 1.24 7.31
N PRO A 170 -6.70 0.26 6.63
CA PRO A 170 -6.01 0.50 5.37
C PRO A 170 -6.96 1.06 4.31
N PHE A 171 -6.46 1.91 3.42
CA PHE A 171 -7.20 2.35 2.23
C PHE A 171 -6.29 2.45 1.00
N GLY A 172 -6.82 2.98 -0.10
CA GLY A 172 -6.03 3.26 -1.29
C GLY A 172 -5.60 2.00 -2.05
N SER A 173 -4.34 2.01 -2.49
CA SER A 173 -3.77 0.97 -3.36
C SER A 173 -3.80 -0.43 -2.73
N SER A 174 -3.80 -0.50 -1.39
CA SER A 174 -3.86 -1.75 -0.64
C SER A 174 -5.19 -2.52 -0.80
N LEU A 175 -6.26 -1.85 -1.26
CA LEU A 175 -7.61 -2.42 -1.34
C LEU A 175 -8.26 -2.33 -2.72
N ASN A 176 -7.81 -1.42 -3.58
CA ASN A 176 -8.51 -1.10 -4.82
C ASN A 176 -8.19 -2.05 -6.01
N GLY A 177 -7.38 -3.09 -5.77
CA GLY A 177 -6.97 -4.05 -6.81
C GLY A 177 -5.81 -3.57 -7.70
N PHE A 178 -5.33 -2.33 -7.52
CA PHE A 178 -4.18 -1.76 -8.24
C PHE A 178 -2.95 -1.61 -7.34
N GLY A 179 -2.95 -2.28 -6.19
CA GLY A 179 -1.81 -2.34 -5.28
C GLY A 179 -0.62 -3.01 -5.95
N LYS A 180 0.57 -2.45 -5.73
CA LYS A 180 1.84 -3.02 -6.19
C LYS A 180 2.78 -3.32 -5.05
N LYS A 181 3.72 -4.25 -5.26
CA LYS A 181 4.90 -4.45 -4.41
C LYS A 181 5.62 -3.12 -4.19
N GLY A 182 6.06 -2.87 -2.97
CA GLY A 182 6.73 -1.64 -2.56
C GLY A 182 5.83 -0.40 -2.59
N GLY A 183 4.51 -0.57 -2.77
CA GLY A 183 3.55 0.52 -2.63
C GLY A 183 3.35 0.92 -1.17
N ASP A 184 3.08 2.20 -0.95
CA ASP A 184 2.76 2.76 0.38
C ASP A 184 1.50 2.10 0.97
N LEU A 185 1.47 2.02 2.30
CA LEU A 185 0.32 1.64 3.10
C LEU A 185 -0.36 2.90 3.64
N ASP A 186 -1.45 3.28 2.98
CA ASP A 186 -2.32 4.37 3.43
C ASP A 186 -3.27 3.87 4.52
N MET A 187 -3.34 4.58 5.65
CA MET A 187 -4.16 4.21 6.81
C MET A 187 -4.98 5.38 7.32
N HIS A 188 -6.20 5.06 7.75
CA HIS A 188 -7.09 6.01 8.40
C HIS A 188 -7.39 5.57 9.83
N MET A 189 -7.17 6.49 10.78
CA MET A 189 -7.48 6.31 12.19
C MET A 189 -8.77 7.02 12.57
N GLU A 190 -9.69 6.27 13.17
CA GLU A 190 -10.92 6.79 13.77
C GLU A 190 -10.94 6.47 15.26
N PHE A 191 -11.53 7.33 16.09
CA PHE A 191 -11.64 7.10 17.53
C PHE A 191 -12.67 6.03 17.92
N GLU A 192 -13.64 5.78 17.05
CA GLU A 192 -14.70 4.81 17.29
C GLU A 192 -15.12 4.16 15.98
N ASP A 193 -15.30 2.83 16.01
CA ASP A 193 -15.88 2.09 14.90
C ASP A 193 -17.27 2.67 14.54
N PRO A 194 -17.49 3.13 13.29
CA PRO A 194 -18.76 3.74 12.87
C PRO A 194 -19.97 2.82 13.08
N THR A 195 -19.77 1.51 13.01
CA THR A 195 -20.84 0.52 13.24
C THR A 195 -21.25 0.46 14.71
N LEU A 196 -20.30 0.67 15.63
CA LEU A 196 -20.56 0.75 17.07
C LEU A 196 -21.28 2.06 17.42
N VAL A 197 -20.84 3.19 16.85
CA VAL A 197 -21.51 4.50 17.02
C VAL A 197 -22.98 4.41 16.63
N ARG A 198 -23.28 3.81 15.46
CA ARG A 198 -24.66 3.64 14.98
C ARG A 198 -25.50 2.77 15.93
N LYS A 199 -24.97 1.63 16.38
CA LYS A 199 -25.66 0.73 17.33
C LYS A 199 -25.94 1.39 18.68
N ARG A 200 -24.96 2.14 19.21
CA ARG A 200 -25.09 2.87 20.48
C ARG A 200 -26.14 3.97 20.38
N THR A 201 -26.18 4.68 19.26
CA THR A 201 -27.16 5.77 19.01
C THR A 201 -28.59 5.24 18.93
N LEU A 202 -28.80 4.07 18.32
CA LEU A 202 -30.13 3.46 18.19
C LEU A 202 -30.64 2.88 19.52
N ASN A 203 -29.75 2.39 20.39
CA ASN A 203 -30.09 1.72 21.65
C ASN A 203 -29.98 2.64 22.89
N ARG A 204 -30.18 3.95 22.75
CA ARG A 204 -30.09 4.87 23.89
C ARG A 204 -31.31 4.74 24.79
N LYS A 205 -31.13 4.02 25.90
CA LYS A 205 -32.10 3.94 27.02
C LYS A 205 -31.97 5.11 28.01
N LEU A 206 -30.87 5.86 27.94
CA LEU A 206 -30.55 7.00 28.80
C LEU A 206 -30.04 8.18 27.97
N ASN A 207 -30.51 9.38 28.30
CA ASN A 207 -30.07 10.65 27.69
C ASN A 207 -28.80 11.19 28.36
N VAL A 208 -27.78 10.35 28.50
CA VAL A 208 -26.48 10.71 29.06
C VAL A 208 -25.41 10.56 27.99
N ILE A 209 -24.51 11.56 27.86
CA ILE A 209 -23.35 11.58 26.95
C ILE A 209 -22.06 11.74 27.75
N TYR A 210 -20.95 11.24 27.20
CA TYR A 210 -19.62 11.57 27.72
C TYR A 210 -19.34 13.06 27.54
N ARG A 211 -18.67 13.66 28.54
CA ARG A 211 -18.12 15.01 28.42
C ARG A 211 -16.78 14.93 27.69
N SER A 212 -16.72 15.51 26.50
CA SER A 212 -15.48 15.59 25.70
C SER A 212 -14.89 17.00 25.76
N THR A 213 -13.57 17.09 25.70
CA THR A 213 -12.83 18.34 25.46
C THR A 213 -12.59 18.49 23.96
N GLY A 214 -12.93 19.63 23.36
CA GLY A 214 -12.74 19.87 21.93
C GLY A 214 -12.68 21.35 21.57
N THR A 215 -12.02 21.66 20.46
CA THR A 215 -12.05 22.98 19.81
C THR A 215 -13.23 23.05 18.83
N THR A 216 -13.69 24.25 18.46
CA THR A 216 -14.66 24.43 17.37
C THR A 216 -14.07 24.16 15.98
N ASP A 217 -12.73 24.09 15.89
CA ASP A 217 -11.99 23.81 14.66
C ASP A 217 -11.56 22.34 14.61
N ASP A 218 -12.27 21.54 13.80
CA ASP A 218 -11.99 20.12 13.55
C ASP A 218 -10.58 19.91 12.96
N ARG A 219 -10.09 20.84 12.15
CA ARG A 219 -8.76 20.73 11.52
C ARG A 219 -7.66 20.87 12.57
N GLN A 220 -7.75 21.87 13.44
CA GLN A 220 -6.77 22.05 14.52
C GLN A 220 -6.78 20.86 15.48
N LEU A 221 -7.96 20.34 15.80
CA LEU A 221 -8.09 19.12 16.60
C LEU A 221 -7.38 17.95 15.92
N ASN A 222 -7.63 17.73 14.64
CA ASN A 222 -7.00 16.66 13.87
C ASN A 222 -5.46 16.79 13.82
N GLN A 223 -4.94 18.00 13.59
CA GLN A 223 -3.50 18.26 13.61
C GLN A 223 -2.87 17.94 14.97
N LYS A 224 -3.52 18.32 16.08
CA LYS A 224 -3.08 17.98 17.43
C LYS A 224 -3.08 16.48 17.68
N ILE A 225 -4.13 15.78 17.24
CA ILE A 225 -4.23 14.32 17.37
C ILE A 225 -3.10 13.64 16.60
N LEU A 226 -2.87 14.04 15.35
CA LEU A 226 -1.79 13.49 14.54
C LEU A 226 -0.41 13.81 15.12
N ASP A 227 -0.23 14.98 15.73
CA ASP A 227 1.04 15.30 16.40
C ASP A 227 1.31 14.40 17.61
N ILE A 228 0.26 14.10 18.40
CA ILE A 228 0.34 13.12 19.50
C ILE A 228 0.65 11.73 18.96
N TYR A 229 -0.05 11.31 17.90
CA TYR A 229 0.20 10.01 17.26
C TYR A 229 1.63 9.90 16.74
N ALA A 230 2.14 10.92 16.05
CA ALA A 230 3.52 10.95 15.58
C ALA A 230 4.51 10.83 16.73
N THR A 231 4.23 11.49 17.85
CA THR A 231 5.08 11.44 19.06
C THR A 231 5.08 10.05 19.70
N VAL A 232 3.92 9.39 19.76
CA VAL A 232 3.83 8.00 20.24
C VAL A 232 4.59 7.05 19.31
N LEU A 233 4.36 7.16 18.00
CA LEU A 233 5.04 6.33 17.00
C LEU A 233 6.56 6.50 17.05
N SER A 234 7.06 7.73 17.20
CA SER A 234 8.51 7.99 17.17
C SER A 234 9.25 7.58 18.44
N ASN A 235 8.58 7.60 19.59
CA ASN A 235 9.25 7.39 20.89
C ASN A 235 8.99 6.01 21.51
N PHE A 236 7.83 5.41 21.24
CA PHE A 236 7.39 4.21 21.95
C PHE A 236 7.26 2.98 21.05
N VAL A 237 7.20 3.14 19.72
CA VAL A 237 6.93 2.02 18.81
C VAL A 237 8.26 1.53 18.21
N PRO A 238 8.77 0.35 18.62
CA PRO A 238 10.14 -0.09 18.33
C PRO A 238 10.38 -0.44 16.85
N PHE A 239 9.33 -0.52 16.05
CA PHE A 239 9.41 -0.83 14.62
C PHE A 239 9.11 0.38 13.73
N CYS A 240 8.80 1.55 14.28
CA CYS A 240 8.57 2.74 13.47
C CYS A 240 9.86 3.54 13.35
N SER A 241 10.25 3.88 12.12
CA SER A 241 11.35 4.80 11.82
C SER A 241 10.89 5.94 10.93
N ASP A 242 11.71 6.99 10.81
CA ASP A 242 11.52 8.10 9.88
C ASP A 242 10.14 8.78 9.99
N VAL A 243 9.64 8.93 11.21
CA VAL A 243 8.32 9.54 11.49
C VAL A 243 8.36 11.03 11.15
N ARG A 244 7.65 11.41 10.09
CA ARG A 244 7.54 12.76 9.55
C ARG A 244 6.12 13.29 9.70
N ARG A 245 6.02 14.52 10.24
CA ARG A 245 4.76 15.25 10.44
C ARG A 245 4.48 16.10 9.21
N ILE A 246 3.37 15.86 8.52
CA ILE A 246 2.91 16.66 7.38
C ILE A 246 1.55 17.25 7.71
N LEU A 247 1.50 18.03 8.80
CA LEU A 247 0.25 18.49 9.40
C LEU A 247 -0.39 19.66 8.65
N ASN A 248 0.40 20.44 7.90
CA ASN A 248 -0.08 21.64 7.20
C ASN A 248 -0.66 21.34 5.81
N ALA A 249 -0.55 20.11 5.31
CA ALA A 249 -1.16 19.71 4.04
C ALA A 249 -2.70 19.80 4.11
N ARG A 250 -3.34 19.84 2.93
CA ARG A 250 -4.81 19.83 2.81
C ARG A 250 -5.42 18.70 3.64
N VAL A 251 -4.87 17.49 3.49
CA VAL A 251 -5.12 16.35 4.37
C VAL A 251 -3.89 16.18 5.26
N PRO A 252 -3.96 16.53 6.55
CA PRO A 252 -2.87 16.29 7.48
C PRO A 252 -2.54 14.79 7.58
N ILE A 253 -1.26 14.43 7.48
CA ILE A 253 -0.80 13.04 7.60
C ILE A 253 0.49 12.93 8.41
N ILE A 254 0.79 11.70 8.83
CA ILE A 254 2.07 11.27 9.38
C ILE A 254 2.64 10.24 8.42
N LYS A 255 3.87 10.45 7.94
CA LYS A 255 4.59 9.48 7.10
C LYS A 255 5.64 8.77 7.94
N PHE A 256 5.74 7.46 7.87
CA PHE A 256 6.72 6.67 8.63
C PHE A 256 7.03 5.35 7.95
N ASN A 257 8.14 4.73 8.33
CA ASN A 257 8.54 3.41 7.82
C ASN A 257 8.37 2.35 8.90
N ILE A 258 8.03 1.13 8.48
CA ILE A 258 8.03 -0.05 9.35
C ILE A 258 9.35 -0.80 9.18
N GLY A 259 10.04 -1.09 10.28
CA GLY A 259 11.30 -1.84 10.34
C GLY A 259 11.17 -3.33 9.97
N PHE A 260 10.03 -3.75 9.41
CA PHE A 260 9.83 -5.08 8.86
C PHE A 260 8.95 -4.98 7.62
N GLY A 261 9.27 -5.79 6.61
CA GLY A 261 8.51 -5.81 5.36
C GLY A 261 8.74 -4.64 4.41
N GLY A 262 9.60 -3.65 4.76
CA GLY A 262 9.95 -2.54 3.86
C GLY A 262 8.75 -1.62 3.53
N ILE A 263 7.76 -1.55 4.42
CA ILE A 263 6.51 -0.83 4.17
C ILE A 263 6.64 0.62 4.64
N SER A 264 6.43 1.55 3.71
CA SER A 264 6.22 2.98 3.99
C SER A 264 4.73 3.21 4.24
N CYS A 265 4.42 4.01 5.27
CA CYS A 265 3.08 4.20 5.80
C CYS A 265 2.70 5.67 5.83
N ASP A 266 1.48 5.97 5.40
CA ASP A 266 0.85 7.29 5.52
C ASP A 266 -0.38 7.16 6.43
N LEU A 267 -0.35 7.77 7.62
CA LEU A 267 -1.46 7.76 8.58
C LEU A 267 -2.18 9.10 8.59
N SER A 268 -3.48 9.06 8.31
CA SER A 268 -4.41 10.17 8.51
C SER A 268 -5.35 9.86 9.67
N ALA A 269 -5.96 10.87 10.27
CA ALA A 269 -6.96 10.70 11.32
C ALA A 269 -8.16 11.59 11.07
N ASN A 270 -9.31 11.20 11.62
CA ASN A 270 -10.53 12.00 11.82
C ASN A 270 -10.77 13.09 10.77
N ASN A 271 -10.84 12.70 9.50
CA ASN A 271 -11.09 13.65 8.43
C ASN A 271 -12.58 13.64 8.10
N THR A 272 -13.28 14.71 8.46
CA THR A 272 -14.64 14.99 7.98
C THR A 272 -14.63 15.70 6.61
N ALA A 273 -13.47 15.99 6.01
CA ALA A 273 -13.38 16.73 4.75
C ALA A 273 -13.01 15.88 3.51
N HIS A 274 -14.09 15.56 2.79
CA HIS A 274 -14.30 15.18 1.39
C HIS A 274 -13.15 15.41 0.39
N LEU A 275 -12.72 14.32 -0.27
CA LEU A 275 -12.12 14.31 -1.61
C LEU A 275 -13.24 14.33 -2.69
N CYS A 276 -12.97 14.50 -4.01
CA CYS A 276 -13.94 14.66 -5.13
C CYS A 276 -13.61 14.28 -6.62
N ILE A 277 -13.90 13.02 -7.01
CA ILE A 277 -14.33 12.33 -8.28
C ILE A 277 -15.58 11.52 -7.89
N ASN A 278 -16.77 11.66 -8.47
CA ASN A 278 -17.91 10.88 -7.98
C ASN A 278 -17.67 9.36 -8.05
N ASN A 279 -17.88 8.67 -6.93
CA ASN A 279 -17.92 7.22 -6.86
C ASN A 279 -19.07 6.74 -7.77
N PRO A 280 -18.81 5.84 -8.74
CA PRO A 280 -19.81 5.41 -9.72
C PRO A 280 -20.97 4.63 -9.10
N VAL A 281 -20.82 4.13 -7.87
CA VAL A 281 -21.86 3.39 -7.13
C VAL A 281 -22.55 4.28 -6.09
N GLU A 282 -21.80 5.17 -5.44
CA GLU A 282 -22.32 6.06 -4.38
C GLU A 282 -22.07 7.54 -4.74
N ARG A 283 -22.97 8.11 -5.55
CA ARG A 283 -22.82 9.41 -6.24
C ARG A 283 -22.63 10.66 -5.37
N HIS A 284 -22.61 10.53 -4.04
CA HIS A 284 -22.35 11.63 -3.10
C HIS A 284 -20.93 11.58 -2.50
N LEU A 285 -20.17 10.51 -2.77
CA LEU A 285 -18.78 10.34 -2.39
C LEU A 285 -17.88 10.64 -3.55
N ILE A 286 -16.77 11.31 -3.26
CA ILE A 286 -16.04 11.97 -4.31
C ILE A 286 -14.49 11.63 -4.07
N ILE A 287 -13.71 11.19 -5.07
CA ILE A 287 -12.32 10.62 -5.11
C ILE A 287 -11.09 11.49 -5.64
N SER A 288 -11.16 12.74 -6.18
CA SER A 288 -10.00 13.60 -6.66
C SER A 288 -9.91 15.10 -6.28
N LYS A 289 -10.71 15.69 -5.38
CA LYS A 289 -10.50 17.08 -4.84
C LYS A 289 -9.06 17.49 -4.47
N ASN A 290 -8.11 16.56 -4.38
CA ASN A 290 -6.70 16.80 -4.06
C ASN A 290 -5.86 17.05 -5.32
N VAL A 291 -6.39 16.80 -6.52
CA VAL A 291 -5.69 17.03 -7.78
C VAL A 291 -5.88 18.49 -8.20
N ASN A 292 -4.80 19.26 -8.24
CA ASN A 292 -4.81 20.65 -8.71
C ASN A 292 -4.64 20.73 -10.24
N LEU A 293 -4.90 21.89 -10.85
CA LEU A 293 -4.82 22.07 -12.31
C LEU A 293 -3.43 21.72 -12.87
N SER A 294 -2.36 22.04 -12.14
CA SER A 294 -0.98 21.70 -12.53
C SER A 294 -0.75 20.19 -12.58
N GLU A 295 -1.33 19.41 -11.66
CA GLU A 295 -1.26 17.95 -11.66
C GLU A 295 -2.07 17.34 -12.82
N VAL A 296 -3.20 17.94 -13.19
CA VAL A 296 -3.96 17.56 -14.39
C VAL A 296 -3.14 17.83 -15.66
N GLN A 297 -2.51 19.00 -15.75
CA GLN A 297 -1.65 19.36 -16.88
C GLN A 297 -0.46 18.39 -17.01
N LEU A 298 0.21 18.11 -15.88
CA LEU A 298 1.29 17.13 -15.80
C LEU A 298 0.85 15.74 -16.24
N PHE A 299 -0.36 15.31 -15.85
CA PHE A 299 -0.94 14.06 -16.30
C PHE A 299 -1.18 14.06 -17.82
N GLN A 300 -1.82 15.09 -18.36
CA GLN A 300 -2.06 15.22 -19.81
C GLN A 300 -0.77 15.20 -20.62
N ASP A 301 0.24 15.95 -20.21
CA ASP A 301 1.54 16.00 -20.87
C ASP A 301 2.27 14.67 -20.76
N SER A 302 2.11 13.95 -19.65
CA SER A 302 2.62 12.58 -19.51
C SER A 302 1.92 11.61 -20.45
N CYS A 303 0.60 11.71 -20.62
CA CYS A 303 -0.15 10.88 -21.58
C CYS A 303 0.21 11.18 -23.04
N ARG A 304 0.35 12.46 -23.41
CA ARG A 304 0.78 12.85 -24.77
C ARG A 304 2.17 12.32 -25.08
N ARG A 305 3.11 12.44 -24.13
CA ARG A 305 4.45 11.88 -24.25
C ARG A 305 4.43 10.36 -24.36
N ALA A 306 3.70 9.69 -23.48
CA ALA A 306 3.56 8.23 -23.53
C ALA A 306 3.00 7.76 -24.87
N LYS A 307 2.05 8.48 -25.47
CA LYS A 307 1.52 8.17 -26.80
C LYS A 307 2.59 8.26 -27.89
N ILE A 308 3.35 9.37 -27.94
CA ILE A 308 4.43 9.55 -28.93
C ILE A 308 5.46 8.43 -28.82
N LEU A 309 5.87 8.10 -27.60
CA LEU A 309 6.83 7.03 -27.35
C LEU A 309 6.25 5.67 -27.70
N LEU A 310 4.96 5.44 -27.43
CA LEU A 310 4.29 4.19 -27.79
C LEU A 310 4.20 4.03 -29.32
N ASP A 311 3.91 5.11 -30.06
CA ASP A 311 3.89 5.08 -31.52
C ASP A 311 5.29 4.74 -32.08
N ASP A 312 6.38 5.24 -31.48
CA ASP A 312 7.75 4.85 -31.84
C ASP A 312 8.02 3.37 -31.53
N VAL A 313 7.62 2.87 -30.35
CA VAL A 313 7.77 1.45 -30.01
C VAL A 313 6.97 0.56 -30.96
N ILE A 314 5.74 0.94 -31.32
CA ILE A 314 4.89 0.17 -32.23
C ILE A 314 5.51 0.13 -33.64
N ASN A 315 6.02 1.25 -34.14
CA ASN A 315 6.54 1.35 -35.49
C ASN A 315 7.95 0.78 -35.65
N ASN A 316 8.79 0.87 -34.61
CA ASN A 316 10.24 0.59 -34.70
C ASN A 316 10.76 -0.47 -33.71
N GLY A 317 9.97 -0.91 -32.72
CA GLY A 317 10.45 -1.71 -31.57
C GLY A 317 9.54 -2.86 -31.13
N SER A 318 8.58 -3.28 -31.97
CA SER A 318 7.51 -4.24 -31.63
C SER A 318 7.92 -5.71 -31.56
N SER A 319 9.08 -6.07 -32.12
CA SER A 319 9.47 -7.48 -32.23
C SER A 319 10.57 -7.82 -31.24
N PRO A 320 10.48 -8.96 -30.53
CA PRO A 320 11.58 -9.45 -29.73
C PRO A 320 12.81 -9.63 -30.65
N PRO A 321 14.01 -9.22 -30.21
CA PRO A 321 15.21 -9.36 -31.02
C PRO A 321 15.42 -10.84 -31.39
N SER A 322 15.89 -11.07 -32.62
CA SER A 322 16.44 -12.37 -33.03
C SER A 322 17.33 -12.92 -31.91
N SER A 323 17.18 -14.20 -31.60
CA SER A 323 17.66 -14.93 -30.40
C SER A 323 19.14 -14.76 -30.04
N TYR A 324 19.92 -14.06 -30.86
CA TYR A 324 21.33 -13.75 -30.68
C TYR A 324 21.63 -12.39 -30.04
N VAL A 325 20.67 -11.48 -29.85
CA VAL A 325 20.92 -10.14 -29.26
C VAL A 325 20.24 -9.98 -27.90
N LYS A 326 20.82 -10.59 -26.86
CA LYS A 326 20.36 -10.49 -25.45
C LYS A 326 20.37 -9.07 -24.83
N LYS A 327 20.84 -8.05 -25.56
CA LYS A 327 21.12 -6.71 -25.02
C LYS A 327 20.12 -5.61 -25.40
N ASN A 328 19.17 -5.87 -26.29
CA ASN A 328 18.26 -4.81 -26.74
C ASN A 328 16.91 -4.86 -26.02
N SER A 329 16.53 -3.74 -25.43
CA SER A 329 15.20 -3.51 -24.86
C SER A 329 14.18 -3.28 -25.97
N TRP A 330 13.01 -3.91 -25.85
CA TRP A 330 11.92 -3.86 -26.84
C TRP A 330 10.55 -3.78 -26.13
N GLY A 331 9.51 -3.36 -26.85
CA GLY A 331 8.16 -3.22 -26.27
C GLY A 331 8.11 -2.28 -25.05
N LEU A 332 7.49 -2.73 -23.95
CA LEU A 332 7.37 -1.96 -22.70
C LEU A 332 8.72 -1.59 -22.09
N LEU A 333 9.72 -2.46 -22.18
CA LEU A 333 11.04 -2.21 -21.59
C LEU A 333 11.70 -0.99 -22.27
N ARG A 334 11.56 -0.90 -23.59
CA ARG A 334 12.03 0.26 -24.36
C ARG A 334 11.26 1.54 -23.98
N LEU A 335 9.93 1.43 -23.81
CA LEU A 335 9.11 2.54 -23.36
C LEU A 335 9.55 3.08 -21.99
N PHE A 336 9.86 2.19 -21.04
CA PHE A 336 10.34 2.58 -19.70
C PHE A 336 11.71 3.27 -19.75
N GLU A 337 12.64 2.80 -20.56
CA GLU A 337 13.94 3.45 -20.77
C GLU A 337 13.80 4.86 -21.36
N LEU A 338 12.97 5.01 -22.39
CA LEU A 338 12.71 6.30 -23.03
C LEU A 338 12.11 7.30 -22.04
N MET A 339 11.16 6.83 -21.23
CA MET A 339 10.54 7.62 -20.16
C MET A 339 11.53 8.01 -19.05
N ALA A 340 12.45 7.11 -18.68
CA ALA A 340 13.47 7.35 -17.66
C ALA A 340 14.52 8.35 -18.15
N GLY A 341 14.99 8.23 -19.40
CA GLY A 341 15.89 9.19 -20.02
C GLY A 341 15.32 10.61 -20.03
N TYR A 342 14.01 10.73 -20.28
CA TYR A 342 13.29 12.02 -20.29
C TYR A 342 13.18 12.68 -18.91
N ARG A 343 13.14 11.91 -17.81
CA ARG A 343 13.11 12.48 -16.45
C ARG A 343 14.44 13.11 -16.04
N ASN A 344 15.54 12.67 -16.65
CA ASN A 344 16.89 13.15 -16.32
C ASN A 344 17.30 14.40 -17.11
N THR A 345 16.63 14.68 -18.23
CA THR A 345 16.82 15.93 -18.99
C THR A 345 15.93 17.03 -18.40
N LYS A 346 16.53 18.00 -17.70
CA LYS A 346 15.84 19.17 -17.13
C LYS A 346 15.28 20.17 -18.18
N ASP A 347 15.42 19.90 -19.47
CA ASP A 347 14.93 20.78 -20.54
C ASP A 347 13.51 20.43 -20.96
N LEU A 348 12.54 20.96 -20.22
CA LEU A 348 11.11 20.89 -20.52
C LEU A 348 10.67 21.80 -21.69
N ALA A 349 11.58 22.52 -22.35
CA ALA A 349 11.24 23.49 -23.41
C ALA A 349 11.55 23.03 -24.84
N GLY A 350 12.36 21.98 -25.04
CA GLY A 350 12.99 21.70 -26.34
C GLY A 350 12.21 20.79 -27.30
N PHE A 351 11.14 20.13 -26.86
CA PHE A 351 10.46 19.09 -27.65
C PHE A 351 8.94 19.22 -27.61
N TYR A 352 8.42 20.44 -27.71
CA TYR A 352 7.10 20.63 -28.30
C TYR A 352 7.27 20.60 -29.82
N PRO A 353 7.00 19.48 -30.53
CA PRO A 353 6.73 19.62 -31.94
C PRO A 353 5.51 20.55 -32.04
N ASN A 354 5.71 21.73 -32.61
CA ASN A 354 4.63 22.55 -33.17
C ASN A 354 4.00 21.80 -34.36
N GLN A 355 3.44 20.62 -34.10
CA GLN A 355 2.59 19.92 -35.05
C GLN A 355 1.20 19.94 -34.46
N ALA A 356 0.40 20.88 -34.96
CA ALA A 356 -1.04 20.76 -34.94
C ALA A 356 -1.40 19.35 -35.40
N TYR A 357 -2.18 18.63 -34.58
CA TYR A 357 -2.74 17.34 -35.00
C TYR A 357 -3.51 17.55 -36.31
N PRO A 358 -3.27 16.74 -37.35
CA PRO A 358 -4.11 16.80 -38.54
C PRO A 358 -5.55 16.47 -38.11
N ASN A 359 -6.48 17.33 -38.51
CA ASN A 359 -7.92 17.12 -38.37
C ASN A 359 -8.33 15.93 -39.24
N ASP A 360 -8.09 14.72 -38.75
CA ASP A 360 -8.46 13.51 -39.45
C ASP A 360 -9.96 13.26 -39.23
N LYS A 361 -10.79 13.89 -40.06
CA LYS A 361 -12.26 13.78 -40.03
C LYS A 361 -12.79 12.46 -40.60
N ASN A 362 -11.92 11.53 -41.04
CA ASN A 362 -12.33 10.41 -41.89
C ASN A 362 -12.06 9.00 -41.34
N SER A 363 -11.70 8.84 -40.06
CA SER A 363 -11.70 7.50 -39.43
C SER A 363 -12.70 7.45 -38.29
N SER A 364 -13.74 6.62 -38.44
CA SER A 364 -14.70 6.34 -37.36
C SER A 364 -13.98 5.50 -36.31
N PRO A 365 -13.66 6.03 -35.11
CA PRO A 365 -12.94 5.26 -34.11
C PRO A 365 -13.94 4.36 -33.39
N SER A 366 -13.56 3.11 -33.15
CA SER A 366 -14.31 2.24 -32.23
C SER A 366 -14.47 2.95 -30.87
N GLY A 367 -15.59 2.73 -30.18
CA GLY A 367 -16.02 3.51 -29.00
C GLY A 367 -15.00 3.66 -27.85
N LYS A 368 -13.95 2.83 -27.82
CA LYS A 368 -12.84 2.91 -26.85
C LYS A 368 -11.77 3.96 -27.21
N SER A 369 -11.60 4.31 -28.48
CA SER A 369 -10.63 5.30 -28.98
C SER A 369 -11.10 6.76 -28.77
N ILE A 370 -12.41 6.97 -28.64
CA ILE A 370 -13.02 8.30 -28.47
C ILE A 370 -12.63 8.92 -27.12
N ILE A 371 -12.68 8.14 -26.03
CA ILE A 371 -12.42 8.63 -24.68
C ILE A 371 -10.96 9.08 -24.52
N LEU A 372 -10.01 8.29 -25.02
CA LEU A 372 -8.59 8.62 -24.93
C LEU A 372 -8.25 9.89 -25.73
N ASN A 373 -8.80 10.03 -26.93
CA ASN A 373 -8.59 11.22 -27.75
C ASN A 373 -9.25 12.48 -27.15
N GLN A 374 -10.41 12.36 -26.52
CA GLN A 374 -11.07 13.46 -25.80
C GLN A 374 -10.26 13.91 -24.57
N ILE A 375 -9.72 12.96 -23.80
CA ILE A 375 -8.83 13.25 -22.66
C ILE A 375 -7.55 13.97 -23.13
N LEU A 376 -6.97 13.56 -24.26
CA LEU A 376 -5.75 14.17 -24.83
C LEU A 376 -5.97 15.59 -25.37
N ARG A 377 -7.20 15.90 -25.83
CA ARG A 377 -7.62 17.22 -26.36
C ARG A 377 -8.15 18.18 -25.30
N GLY A 378 -8.46 17.69 -24.09
CA GLY A 378 -9.01 18.53 -23.02
C GLY A 378 -10.49 18.89 -23.19
N GLU A 379 -11.20 18.18 -24.06
CA GLU A 379 -12.61 18.41 -24.39
C GLU A 379 -13.51 17.63 -23.40
N PHE A 380 -13.65 18.11 -22.16
CA PHE A 380 -14.43 17.43 -21.12
C PHE A 380 -15.94 17.74 -21.15
N ASP A 381 -16.34 18.83 -21.82
CA ASP A 381 -17.76 19.26 -21.90
C ASP A 381 -18.63 18.35 -22.78
N GLU A 382 -18.02 17.53 -23.65
CA GLU A 382 -18.74 16.59 -24.52
C GLU A 382 -18.92 15.18 -23.94
N LEU A 383 -18.17 14.81 -22.89
CA LEU A 383 -18.29 13.50 -22.24
C LEU A 383 -19.64 13.33 -21.55
N ASP A 384 -20.26 14.41 -21.07
CA ASP A 384 -21.55 14.36 -20.37
C ASP A 384 -22.72 14.05 -21.32
N LYS A 385 -22.59 14.34 -22.62
CA LYS A 385 -23.65 14.13 -23.62
C LYS A 385 -23.66 12.72 -24.24
N SER A 386 -22.58 11.96 -24.10
CA SER A 386 -22.44 10.60 -24.66
C SER A 386 -22.89 9.48 -23.70
N ILE A 387 -23.22 9.82 -22.45
CA ILE A 387 -23.73 8.87 -21.45
C ILE A 387 -25.22 8.59 -21.76
N PRO A 388 -25.64 7.34 -22.00
CA PRO A 388 -27.05 7.01 -22.26
C PRO A 388 -27.97 7.53 -21.15
N LYS A 389 -29.07 8.19 -21.52
CA LYS A 389 -30.05 8.76 -20.57
C LYS A 389 -30.57 7.77 -19.50
N LYS A 390 -30.47 6.46 -19.71
CA LYS A 390 -30.82 5.42 -18.71
C LYS A 390 -29.88 5.34 -17.51
N ILE A 391 -28.70 5.96 -17.56
CA ILE A 391 -27.72 5.99 -16.45
C ILE A 391 -27.83 7.29 -15.63
N ARG A 392 -28.67 8.25 -16.06
CA ARG A 392 -28.87 9.55 -15.39
C ARG A 392 -29.95 9.55 -14.29
N GLN A 393 -30.54 8.41 -13.95
CA GLN A 393 -31.40 8.26 -12.76
C GLN A 393 -30.63 7.62 -11.62
#